data_AF-A0A5J4F640-F1
#
_entry.id   AF-A0A5J4F640-F1
#
_cell.length_a   1.000
_cell.length_b   1.000
_cell.length_c   1.000
_cell.angle_alpha   90.00
_cell.angle_beta   90.00
_cell.angle_gamma   90.00
#
_symmetry.space_group_name_H-M   'P 1'
#
loop_
_entity.id
_entity.type
_entity.pdbx_description
1 polymer ?
#
loop_
_entity_poly.entity_id
_entity_poly.type
_entity_poly.pdbx_seq_one_letter_code
_entity_poly.pdbx_strand_id
1 'polypeptide(L)'
;MQINLETLGQNTSQAEVTHIPYHKIWILANNEEMFLSDQDCPCFQDVPIRQILNIQEPFSNHFYWPDLDVDLSTDSKAFNLVSAKVPRF
;
A
#
# COMPACT_ATOMS: atom_id res chain seq x y z
N MET A 1 -47.64 -9.49 -9.53
CA MET A 1 -47.59 -8.41 -8.52
C MET A 1 -46.27 -7.69 -8.74
N GLN A 2 -46.31 -6.46 -9.26
CA GLN A 2 -45.12 -5.65 -9.51
C GLN A 2 -44.91 -4.77 -8.27
N ILE A 3 -43.80 -4.95 -7.54
CA ILE A 3 -43.39 -4.00 -6.50
C ILE A 3 -42.64 -2.86 -7.20
N ASN A 4 -43.24 -1.67 -7.22
CA ASN A 4 -42.52 -0.45 -7.57
C ASN A 4 -41.83 0.02 -6.31
N LEU A 5 -40.50 -0.03 -6.29
CA LEU A 5 -39.69 0.53 -5.20
C LEU A 5 -39.78 2.06 -5.33
N GLU A 6 -40.38 2.71 -4.34
CA GLU A 6 -40.53 4.16 -4.30
C GLU A 6 -39.17 4.86 -4.19
N THR A 7 -39.14 6.07 -4.74
CA THR A 7 -38.04 7.03 -4.86
C THR A 7 -36.88 6.88 -3.87
N LEU A 8 -35.64 6.79 -4.40
CA LEU A 8 -34.42 6.83 -3.58
C LEU A 8 -34.43 8.07 -2.68
N GLY A 9 -34.12 7.90 -1.38
CA GLY A 9 -33.97 9.01 -0.45
C GLY A 9 -32.87 9.98 -0.90
N GLN A 10 -33.08 11.28 -0.70
CA GLN A 10 -32.05 12.28 -1.00
C GLN A 10 -30.80 12.02 -0.16
N ASN A 11 -29.63 12.05 -0.81
CA ASN A 11 -28.35 11.89 -0.14
C ASN A 11 -28.15 13.07 0.83
N THR A 12 -28.13 12.79 2.13
CA THR A 12 -28.00 13.80 3.18
C THR A 12 -26.54 14.14 3.50
N SER A 13 -25.58 13.45 2.88
CA SER A 13 -24.16 13.73 3.08
C SER A 13 -23.69 14.82 2.13
N GLN A 14 -23.10 15.89 2.66
CA GLN A 14 -22.52 16.96 1.85
C GLN A 14 -21.13 16.62 1.28
N ALA A 15 -20.54 15.49 1.67
CA ALA A 15 -19.25 15.03 1.17
C ALA A 15 -19.19 13.49 1.08
N GLU A 16 -18.39 12.99 0.13
CA GLU A 16 -18.13 11.57 -0.12
C GLU A 16 -16.62 11.34 -0.22
N VAL A 17 -16.13 10.24 0.35
CA VAL A 17 -14.75 9.78 0.15
C VAL A 17 -14.68 9.12 -1.23
N THR A 18 -13.99 9.75 -2.17
CA THR A 18 -14.04 9.33 -3.58
C THR A 18 -13.05 8.22 -3.92
N HIS A 19 -11.87 8.18 -3.30
CA HIS A 19 -10.85 7.14 -3.48
C HIS A 19 -9.93 7.10 -2.23
N ILE A 20 -9.52 5.90 -1.83
CA ILE A 20 -8.38 5.68 -0.93
C ILE A 20 -7.45 4.72 -1.67
N PRO A 21 -6.24 5.13 -2.09
CA PRO A 21 -5.29 4.20 -2.66
C PRO A 21 -4.78 3.28 -1.54
N TYR A 22 -5.49 2.18 -1.33
CA TYR A 22 -5.08 1.11 -0.45
C TYR A 22 -3.90 0.36 -1.08
N HIS A 23 -2.98 -0.04 -0.20
CA HIS A 23 -1.94 -1.08 -0.38
C HIS A 23 -0.54 -0.68 -0.87
N LYS A 24 -0.31 0.55 -1.38
CA LYS A 24 0.98 0.95 -1.96
C LYS A 24 2.03 1.36 -0.93
N ILE A 25 3.21 0.74 -0.94
CA ILE A 25 4.35 1.11 -0.09
C ILE A 25 5.47 1.73 -0.93
N TRP A 26 5.95 2.89 -0.49
CA TRP A 26 7.12 3.56 -1.04
C TRP A 26 8.26 3.49 -0.03
N ILE A 27 9.43 3.06 -0.49
CA ILE A 27 10.65 2.97 0.31
C ILE A 27 11.64 3.97 -0.30
N LEU A 28 12.19 4.86 0.53
CA LEU A 28 13.30 5.73 0.15
C LEU A 28 14.57 5.20 0.81
N ALA A 29 15.50 4.69 0.02
CA ALA A 29 16.81 4.23 0.48
C ALA A 29 17.86 4.63 -0.55
N ASN A 30 19.07 4.97 -0.11
CA ASN A 30 20.18 5.35 -1.00
C ASN A 30 19.84 6.44 -2.03
N ASN A 31 18.98 7.41 -1.65
CA ASN A 31 18.45 8.47 -2.53
C ASN A 31 17.58 7.96 -3.71
N GLU A 32 17.12 6.72 -3.65
CA GLU A 32 16.25 6.12 -4.65
C GLU A 32 14.88 5.83 -4.04
N GLU A 33 13.83 6.25 -4.76
CA GLU A 33 12.45 5.89 -4.45
C GLU A 33 12.12 4.55 -5.12
N MET A 34 11.76 3.58 -4.29
CA MET A 34 11.34 2.26 -4.71
C MET A 34 9.87 2.05 -4.38
N PHE A 35 9.17 1.42 -5.31
CA PHE A 35 7.76 1.10 -5.21
C PHE A 35 7.57 -0.40 -5.00
N LEU A 36 6.81 -0.76 -3.97
CA LEU A 36 6.33 -2.12 -3.75
C LEU A 36 4.87 -2.21 -4.22
N SER A 37 4.62 -3.14 -5.15
CA SER A 37 3.29 -3.39 -5.69
C SER A 37 2.47 -4.31 -4.77
N ASP A 38 1.22 -3.92 -4.55
CA ASP A 38 0.24 -4.58 -3.70
C ASP A 38 -0.07 -6.01 -4.12
N GLN A 39 0.09 -6.29 -5.42
CA GLN A 39 -0.21 -7.59 -6.02
C GLN A 39 0.79 -8.66 -5.58
N ASP A 40 1.96 -8.24 -5.12
CA ASP A 40 3.02 -9.17 -4.76
C ASP A 40 3.09 -9.41 -3.25
N CYS A 41 2.54 -8.57 -2.38
CA CYS A 41 2.79 -8.71 -0.94
C CYS A 41 1.53 -8.71 -0.04
N PRO A 42 0.82 -9.85 0.08
CA PRO A 42 -0.29 -10.04 1.03
C PRO A 42 0.08 -9.69 2.48
N CYS A 43 1.36 -9.77 2.82
CA CYS A 43 1.88 -9.54 4.16
C CYS A 43 1.62 -8.13 4.70
N PHE A 44 1.28 -7.16 3.84
CA PHE A 44 0.96 -5.78 4.24
C PHE A 44 -0.55 -5.49 4.25
N GLN A 45 -1.41 -6.47 3.97
CA GLN A 45 -2.87 -6.31 4.02
C GLN A 45 -3.36 -6.21 5.47
N ASP A 46 -4.20 -5.20 5.75
CA ASP A 46 -4.81 -4.96 7.06
C ASP A 46 -3.81 -4.82 8.23
N VAL A 47 -2.55 -4.50 7.92
CA VAL A 47 -1.49 -4.31 8.90
C VAL A 47 -1.54 -2.89 9.48
N PRO A 48 -1.38 -2.72 10.81
CA PRO A 48 -1.24 -1.40 11.41
C PRO A 48 -0.05 -0.61 10.82
N ILE A 49 -0.29 0.65 10.44
CA ILE A 49 0.74 1.56 9.89
C ILE A 49 2.02 1.57 10.72
N ARG A 50 1.92 1.51 12.07
CA ARG A 50 3.10 1.49 12.95
C ARG A 50 4.07 0.33 12.65
N GLN A 51 3.55 -0.83 12.23
CA GLN A 51 4.37 -2.00 11.89
C GLN A 51 4.99 -1.81 10.52
N ILE A 52 4.27 -1.21 9.56
CA ILE A 52 4.80 -0.86 8.24
C ILE A 52 5.91 0.20 8.34
N LEU A 53 5.80 1.14 9.28
CA LEU A 53 6.83 2.16 9.51
C LEU A 53 8.05 1.63 10.27
N ASN A 54 7.96 0.45 10.89
CA ASN A 54 9.08 -0.20 11.57
C ASN A 54 9.95 -1.00 10.59
N ILE A 55 10.37 -0.34 9.51
CA ILE A 55 11.30 -0.91 8.52
C ILE A 55 12.75 -0.76 9.00
N GLN A 56 13.56 -1.78 8.77
CA GLN A 56 15.00 -1.79 9.03
C GLN A 56 15.76 -2.08 7.74
N GLU A 57 16.98 -1.55 7.61
CA GLU A 57 17.92 -1.88 6.53
C GLU A 57 19.22 -2.47 7.12
N PRO A 58 19.26 -3.77 7.49
CA PRO A 58 20.43 -4.39 8.10
C PRO A 58 21.65 -4.44 7.17
N PHE A 59 21.39 -4.54 5.86
CA PHE A 59 22.39 -4.52 4.79
C PHE A 59 21.86 -3.63 3.66
N SER A 60 22.76 -3.04 2.87
CA SER A 60 22.38 -2.17 1.75
C SER A 60 21.37 -2.87 0.83
N ASN A 61 20.23 -2.21 0.59
CA ASN A 61 19.13 -2.72 -0.23
C ASN A 61 18.45 -4.01 0.28
N HIS A 62 18.60 -4.33 1.57
CA HIS A 62 17.87 -5.39 2.26
C HIS A 62 16.95 -4.77 3.31
N PHE A 63 15.65 -4.87 3.10
CA PHE A 63 14.60 -4.28 3.92
C PHE A 63 13.90 -5.34 4.75
N TYR A 64 13.87 -5.15 6.07
CA TYR A 64 13.26 -6.08 7.00
C TYR A 64 12.21 -5.39 7.87
N TRP A 65 11.03 -6.01 7.97
CA TRP A 65 9.96 -5.62 8.89
C TRP A 65 9.85 -6.65 10.03
N PRO A 66 10.50 -6.42 11.19
CA PRO A 66 10.51 -7.37 12.30
C PRO A 66 9.12 -7.69 12.85
N ASP A 67 8.19 -6.72 12.81
CA ASP A 67 6.82 -6.93 13.29
C ASP A 67 5.97 -7.82 12.37
N LEU A 68 6.37 -7.93 11.09
CA LEU A 68 5.65 -8.67 10.04
C LEU A 68 6.36 -9.94 9.61
N ASP A 69 7.61 -10.11 10.04
CA ASP A 69 8.53 -11.16 9.58
C ASP A 69 8.66 -11.19 8.05
N VAL A 70 8.78 -10.00 7.45
CA VAL A 70 8.92 -9.80 6.01
C VAL A 70 10.31 -9.28 5.69
N ASP A 71 11.01 -9.94 4.77
CA ASP A 71 12.28 -9.52 4.20
C ASP A 71 12.14 -9.30 2.69
N LEU A 72 12.67 -8.18 2.20
CA LEU A 72 12.71 -7.82 0.79
C LEU A 72 14.11 -7.35 0.42
N SER A 73 14.58 -7.72 -0.77
CA SER A 73 15.82 -7.17 -1.32
C SER A 73 15.64 -6.76 -2.77
N THR A 74 16.37 -5.73 -3.21
CA THR A 74 16.36 -5.29 -4.62
C THR A 74 16.96 -6.33 -5.56
N ASP A 75 17.74 -7.27 -5.02
CA ASP A 75 18.43 -8.31 -5.79
C ASP A 75 17.56 -9.57 -6.00
N SER A 76 16.41 -9.64 -5.31
CA SER A 76 15.49 -10.78 -5.40
C SER A 76 14.54 -10.65 -6.59
N LYS A 77 14.47 -11.69 -7.42
CA LYS A 77 13.49 -11.78 -8.52
C LYS A 77 12.05 -12.10 -8.06
N ALA A 78 11.85 -12.36 -6.77
CA ALA A 78 10.57 -12.81 -6.21
C ALA A 78 9.60 -11.66 -5.91
N PHE A 79 10.12 -10.45 -5.68
CA PHE A 79 9.33 -9.24 -5.43
C PHE A 79 9.98 -8.09 -6.20
N ASN A 80 9.28 -7.54 -7.19
CA ASN A 80 9.83 -6.47 -8.00
C ASN A 80 9.69 -5.15 -7.24
N LEU A 81 10.73 -4.75 -6.51
CA LEU A 81 10.92 -3.34 -6.17
C LEU A 81 11.27 -2.61 -7.45
N VAL A 82 10.34 -1.76 -7.92
CA VAL A 82 10.55 -0.98 -9.14
C VAL A 82 10.94 0.43 -8.74
N SER A 83 12.05 0.92 -9.28
CA SER A 83 12.38 2.35 -9.17
C SER A 83 11.29 3.15 -9.87
N ALA A 84 10.60 4.01 -9.13
CA ALA A 84 9.51 4.83 -9.64
C ALA A 84 9.60 6.21 -9.01
N LYS A 85 9.04 7.23 -9.68
CA LYS A 85 8.88 8.55 -9.09
C LYS A 85 7.53 8.62 -8.40
N VAL A 86 7.48 9.10 -7.16
CA VAL A 86 6.20 9.35 -6.47
C VAL A 86 5.31 10.24 -7.34
N PRO A 87 4.07 9.81 -7.68
CA PRO A 87 3.15 10.64 -8.43
C PRO A 87 2.79 11.88 -7.59
N ARG A 88 3.11 13.06 -8.10
CA ARG A 88 2.56 14.32 -7.56
C ARG A 88 1.11 14.42 -8.03
N PHE A 89 0.18 14.35 -7.09
CA PHE A 89 -1.22 14.69 -7.30
C PHE A 89 -1.40 16.21 -7.45
#